data_AF-A0A2E7C6W7-F1
#
_entry.id   AF-A0A2E7C6W7-F1
#
_cell.length_a   1.000
_cell.length_b   1.000
_cell.length_c   1.000
_cell.angle_alpha   90.00
_cell.angle_beta   90.00
_cell.angle_gamma   90.00
#
_symmetry.space_group_name_H-M   'P 1'
#
loop_
_entity.id
_entity.type
_entity.pdbx_description
1 polymer ?
#
loop_
_entity_poly.entity_id
_entity_poly.type
_entity_poly.pdbx_seq_one_letter_code
_entity_poly.pdbx_strand_id
1 'polypeptide(L)'
;MSAQAVVFVVVVVALIAHVALYRWVKFKIQEGVILQFLRDAAEEGAPDHHHATAIAVHTQLSAERVAAVCARSKEIIADPEDGQSWRARN
;
A
#
# COMPACT_ATOMS: atom_id res chain seq x y z
N MET A 1 13.30 -13.30 -37.41
CA MET A 1 13.20 -13.85 -36.03
C MET A 1 12.74 -15.30 -36.13
N SER A 2 13.42 -16.24 -35.47
CA SER A 2 12.97 -17.63 -35.41
C SER A 2 11.76 -17.77 -34.49
N ALA A 3 10.91 -18.78 -34.71
CA ALA A 3 9.74 -19.04 -33.86
C ALA A 3 10.11 -19.20 -32.37
N GLN A 4 11.27 -19.79 -32.07
CA GLN A 4 11.81 -19.89 -30.71
C GLN A 4 12.06 -18.51 -30.07
N ALA A 5 12.55 -17.53 -30.83
CA ALA A 5 12.78 -16.18 -30.31
C ALA A 5 11.47 -15.48 -29.93
N VAL A 6 10.40 -15.69 -30.70
CA VAL A 6 9.06 -15.16 -30.40
C VAL A 6 8.53 -15.76 -29.10
N VAL A 7 8.58 -17.09 -28.97
CA VAL A 7 8.12 -17.79 -27.76
C VAL A 7 8.87 -17.31 -26.53
N PHE A 8 10.20 -17.17 -26.62
CA PHE A 8 11.02 -16.69 -25.51
C PHE A 8 10.59 -15.30 -25.02
N VAL A 9 10.38 -14.35 -25.95
CA VAL A 9 9.94 -12.98 -25.59
C VAL A 9 8.58 -12.99 -24.92
N VAL A 10 7.62 -13.75 -25.45
CA VAL A 10 6.27 -13.83 -24.88
C VAL A 10 6.30 -14.37 -23.46
N VAL A 11 7.11 -15.42 -23.20
CA VAL A 11 7.27 -15.97 -21.85
C VAL A 11 7.86 -14.94 -20.89
N VAL A 12 8.89 -14.21 -21.31
CA VAL A 12 9.50 -13.15 -20.47
C VAL A 12 8.49 -12.05 -20.15
N VAL A 13 7.75 -11.57 -21.14
CA VAL A 13 6.70 -10.55 -20.93
C VAL A 13 5.60 -11.06 -19.99
N ALA A 14 5.16 -12.31 -20.17
CA ALA A 14 4.15 -12.91 -19.31
C ALA A 14 4.63 -13.00 -17.85
N LEU A 15 5.88 -13.39 -17.60
CA LEU A 15 6.46 -13.45 -16.26
C LEU A 15 6.54 -12.06 -15.61
N ILE A 16 7.00 -11.05 -16.37
CA ILE A 16 7.06 -9.66 -15.89
C ILE A 16 5.67 -9.17 -15.52
N ALA A 17 4.66 -9.42 -16.36
CA ALA A 17 3.28 -9.04 -16.10
C ALA A 17 2.73 -9.69 -14.82
N HIS A 18 2.99 -10.99 -14.61
CA HIS A 18 2.56 -11.70 -13.41
C HIS A 18 3.17 -11.08 -12.14
N VAL A 19 4.48 -10.79 -12.16
CA VAL A 19 5.16 -10.18 -11.01
C VAL A 19 4.62 -8.78 -10.74
N ALA A 20 4.42 -7.97 -11.79
CA ALA A 20 3.89 -6.62 -11.67
C ALA A 20 2.46 -6.65 -11.07
N LEU A 21 1.61 -7.54 -11.57
CA LEU A 21 0.23 -7.69 -11.10
C LEU A 21 0.20 -8.16 -9.65
N TYR A 22 1.01 -9.17 -9.29
CA TYR A 22 1.12 -9.65 -7.92
C TYR A 22 1.54 -8.53 -6.95
N ARG A 23 2.57 -7.75 -7.32
CA ARG A 23 3.03 -6.62 -6.52
C ARG A 23 1.99 -5.51 -6.40
N TRP A 24 1.22 -5.27 -7.46
CA TRP A 24 0.14 -4.29 -7.45
C TRP A 24 -1.02 -4.72 -6.56
N VAL A 25 -1.48 -5.97 -6.67
CA VAL A 25 -2.52 -6.53 -5.79
C VAL A 25 -2.08 -6.51 -4.34
N LYS A 26 -0.85 -6.95 -4.04
CA LYS A 26 -0.30 -6.90 -2.67
C LYS A 26 -0.27 -5.48 -2.11
N PHE A 27 0.10 -4.49 -2.93
CA PHE A 27 0.04 -3.09 -2.53
C PHE A 27 -1.39 -2.62 -2.25
N LYS A 28 -2.36 -2.96 -3.12
CA LYS A 28 -3.77 -2.56 -2.96
C LYS A 28 -4.43 -3.16 -1.73
N ILE A 29 -4.12 -4.42 -1.40
CA ILE A 29 -4.58 -5.04 -0.15
C ILE A 29 -4.04 -4.26 1.06
N GLN A 30 -2.74 -3.95 1.06
CA GLN A 30 -2.13 -3.20 2.17
C GLN A 30 -2.68 -1.78 2.30
N GLU A 31 -2.87 -1.09 1.17
CA GLU A 31 -3.50 0.23 1.13
C GLU A 31 -4.94 0.18 1.68
N GLY A 32 -5.74 -0.81 1.26
CA GLY A 32 -7.12 -0.98 1.72
C GLY A 32 -7.22 -1.25 3.22
N VAL A 33 -6.35 -2.10 3.79
CA VAL A 33 -6.35 -2.39 5.23
C VAL A 33 -5.96 -1.16 6.05
N ILE A 34 -5.00 -0.36 5.58
CA ILE A 34 -4.62 0.88 6.26
C ILE A 34 -5.76 1.91 6.18
N LEU A 35 -6.38 2.08 5.01
CA LEU A 35 -7.51 3.00 4.85
C LEU A 35 -8.71 2.59 5.70
N GLN A 36 -9.00 1.29 5.77
CA GLN A 36 -10.04 0.77 6.62
C GLN A 36 -9.75 1.09 8.09
N PHE A 37 -8.54 0.82 8.58
CA PHE A 37 -8.14 1.19 9.94
C PHE A 37 -8.34 2.69 10.23
N LEU A 38 -7.90 3.55 9.32
CA LEU A 38 -8.02 5.01 9.49
C LEU A 38 -9.49 5.47 9.52
N ARG A 39 -10.34 4.84 8.70
CA ARG A 39 -11.78 5.12 8.69
C ARG A 39 -12.49 4.60 9.93
N ASP A 40 -12.22 3.36 10.32
CA ASP A 40 -12.81 2.74 11.50
C ASP A 40 -12.45 3.56 12.75
N ALA A 41 -11.21 4.02 12.86
CA ALA A 41 -10.78 4.86 13.97
C ALA A 41 -11.45 6.24 13.98
N ALA A 42 -11.66 6.86 12.81
CA ALA A 42 -12.43 8.11 12.70
C ALA A 42 -13.91 7.91 13.09
N GLU A 43 -14.51 6.79 12.70
CA GLU A 43 -15.90 6.42 13.07
C GLU A 43 -16.05 6.14 14.57
N GLU A 44 -15.00 5.61 15.22
CA GLU A 44 -14.95 5.38 16.68
C GLU A 44 -14.69 6.65 17.50
N GLY A 45 -14.49 7.80 16.86
CA GLY A 45 -14.22 9.09 17.52
C GLY A 45 -12.78 9.23 18.04
N ALA A 46 -11.86 8.40 17.53
CA ALA A 46 -10.43 8.56 17.76
C ALA A 46 -9.90 9.79 16.98
N PRO A 47 -8.65 10.24 17.25
CA PRO A 47 -8.05 11.30 16.47
C PRO A 47 -8.00 10.94 14.98
N ASP A 48 -8.28 11.89 14.10
CA ASP A 48 -8.24 11.69 12.63
C ASP A 48 -6.85 11.27 12.10
N HIS A 49 -5.80 11.31 12.92
CA HIS A 49 -4.44 10.91 12.58
C HIS A 49 -3.92 9.78 13.47
N HIS A 50 -3.16 8.87 12.86
CA HIS A 50 -2.54 7.77 13.58
C HIS A 50 -1.07 7.61 13.20
N HIS A 51 -0.25 7.39 14.23
CA HIS A 51 1.18 7.13 14.06
C HIS A 51 1.42 5.81 13.31
N ALA A 52 2.44 5.76 12.46
CA ALA A 52 2.78 4.59 11.64
C ALA A 52 2.98 3.30 12.45
N THR A 53 3.41 3.42 13.71
CA THR A 53 3.56 2.30 14.65
C THR A 53 2.22 1.72 15.11
N ALA A 54 1.21 2.55 15.36
CA ALA A 54 -0.12 2.10 15.74
C ALA A 54 -0.80 1.37 14.57
N ILE A 55 -0.67 1.94 13.37
CA ILE A 55 -1.14 1.31 12.11
C ILE A 55 -0.41 -0.03 11.90
N ALA A 56 0.90 -0.07 12.09
CA ALA A 56 1.70 -1.30 11.94
C ALA A 56 1.22 -2.43 12.86
N VAL A 57 0.96 -2.13 14.14
CA VAL A 57 0.47 -3.11 15.11
C VAL A 57 -0.91 -3.65 14.69
N HIS A 58 -1.82 -2.78 14.28
CA HIS A 58 -3.18 -3.21 13.91
C HIS A 58 -3.22 -3.97 12.57
N THR A 59 -2.44 -3.51 11.58
CA THR A 59 -2.44 -4.08 10.23
C THR A 59 -1.49 -5.27 10.06
N GLN A 60 -0.74 -5.64 11.11
CA GLN A 60 0.33 -6.65 11.08
C GLN A 60 1.39 -6.37 10.00
N LEU A 61 1.60 -5.10 9.67
CA LEU A 61 2.63 -4.64 8.74
C LEU A 61 3.82 -4.09 9.54
N SER A 62 5.01 -4.08 8.93
CA SER A 62 6.12 -3.33 9.53
C SER A 62 5.89 -1.82 9.39
N ALA A 63 6.38 -1.04 10.34
CA ALA A 63 6.28 0.43 10.30
C ALA A 63 6.89 1.02 9.02
N GLU A 64 8.01 0.46 8.55
CA GLU A 64 8.63 0.83 7.27
C GLU A 64 7.68 0.54 6.09
N ARG A 65 6.99 -0.60 6.11
CA ARG A 65 6.03 -0.95 5.07
C ARG A 65 4.81 -0.05 5.08
N VAL A 66 4.31 0.30 6.27
CA VAL A 66 3.23 1.28 6.43
C VAL A 66 3.65 2.61 5.83
N ALA A 67 4.81 3.16 6.24
CA ALA A 67 5.32 4.42 5.70
C ALA A 67 5.47 4.38 4.16
N ALA A 68 5.99 3.28 3.60
CA ALA A 68 6.12 3.11 2.16
C ALA A 68 4.76 3.01 1.43
N VAL A 69 3.74 2.41 2.06
CA VAL A 69 2.39 2.33 1.49
C VAL A 69 1.71 3.70 1.57
N CYS A 70 1.75 4.36 2.72
CA CYS A 70 1.18 5.69 2.92
C CYS A 70 1.82 6.74 2.00
N ALA A 71 3.15 6.76 1.86
CA ALA A 71 3.85 7.68 0.97
C ALA A 71 3.53 7.47 -0.52
N ARG A 72 3.14 6.24 -0.91
CA ARG A 72 2.79 5.90 -2.29
C ARG A 72 1.28 6.04 -2.56
N SER A 73 0.45 5.96 -1.54
CA SER A 73 -1.00 6.11 -1.66
C SER A 73 -1.39 7.55 -2.00
N LYS A 74 -2.46 7.71 -2.78
CA LYS A 74 -3.07 9.02 -3.04
C LYS A 74 -4.18 9.35 -2.06
N GLU A 75 -4.68 8.34 -1.36
CA GLU A 75 -5.84 8.40 -0.47
C GLU A 75 -5.42 8.55 0.99
N ILE A 76 -4.12 8.45 1.29
CA ILE A 76 -3.54 8.68 2.60
C ILE A 76 -2.68 9.95 2.53
N ILE A 77 -2.81 10.82 3.51
CA ILE A 77 -2.02 12.05 3.63
C ILE A 77 -1.24 12.04 4.94
N ALA A 78 -0.01 12.55 4.90
CA ALA A 78 0.79 12.77 6.10
C ALA A 78 0.16 13.87 6.94
N ASP A 79 0.19 13.72 8.26
CA ASP A 79 -0.19 14.79 9.16
C ASP A 79 0.88 15.90 9.12
N PRO A 80 0.49 17.18 8.95
CA PRO A 80 1.42 18.30 8.91
C PRO A 80 2.16 18.55 10.24
N GLU A 81 1.62 18.10 11.38
CA GLU A 81 2.24 18.31 12.70
C GLU A 81 3.27 17.23 13.03
N ASP A 82 3.08 16.02 12.51
CA ASP A 82 3.95 14.86 12.76
C ASP A 82 4.12 14.02 11.49
N GLY A 83 5.33 14.03 10.92
CA GLY A 83 5.68 13.30 9.71
C GLY A 83 5.66 11.77 9.84
N GLN A 84 5.38 11.24 11.03
CA GLN A 84 5.14 9.82 11.27
C GLN A 84 3.66 9.47 11.43
N SER A 85 2.79 10.47 11.44
CA SER A 85 1.34 10.32 11.56
C SER A 85 0.66 10.46 10.20
N TRP A 86 -0.38 9.65 10.01
CA TRP A 86 -1.09 9.53 8.74
C TRP A 86 -2.59 9.57 8.96
N ARG A 87 -3.31 10.14 8.00
CA ARG A 87 -4.77 10.22 7.99
C ARG A 87 -5.35 9.92 6.62
N ALA A 88 -6.60 9.47 6.60
CA ALA A 88 -7.32 9.27 5.34
C ALA A 88 -7.64 10.63 4.71
N ARG A 89 -7.56 10.71 3.38
CA ARG A 89 -8.04 11.86 2.62
C ARG A 89 -9.57 11.75 2.54
N ASN A 90 -10.28 12.52 3.37
CA ASN A 90 -11.73 12.72 3.23
C ASN A 90 -12.11 13.25 1.85
#